data_AF-A0A4Q5QPK2-F1
#
_entry.id   AF-A0A4Q5QPK2-F1
#
_cell.length_a   1.000
_cell.length_b   1.000
_cell.length_c   1.000
_cell.angle_alpha   90.00
_cell.angle_beta   90.00
_cell.angle_gamma   90.00
#
_symmetry.space_group_name_H-M   'P 1'
#
loop_
_entity.id
_entity.type
_entity.pdbx_description
1 polymer ?
#
loop_
_entity_poly.entity_id
_entity_poly.type
_entity_poly.pdbx_seq_one_letter_code
_entity_poly.pdbx_strand_id
1 'polypeptide(L)'
;MGSPGSFASPARVVQAIRIRVRSFGRATGGVSAVEFALIFPIMLLLLVGIIELSNGVDNWRKVTLLSRAVADLTSQGDKQNPMTDAAMADILRSAKLILRPFDTTNVKIVVSALGVD
;
A
#
# COMPACT_ATOMS: atom_id res chain seq x y z
N MET A 1 29.04 -51.43 -42.06
CA MET A 1 28.55 -50.89 -40.77
C MET A 1 29.65 -49.99 -40.22
N GLY A 2 29.45 -48.67 -40.15
CA GLY A 2 30.46 -47.74 -39.60
C GLY A 2 30.60 -46.47 -40.43
N SER A 3 29.72 -45.49 -40.20
CA SER A 3 29.94 -44.11 -40.62
C SER A 3 31.00 -43.50 -39.69
N PRO A 4 32.12 -42.96 -40.20
CA PRO A 4 33.07 -42.23 -39.36
C PRO A 4 32.43 -40.94 -38.85
N GLY A 5 32.39 -40.78 -37.53
CA GLY A 5 31.87 -39.58 -36.87
C GLY A 5 32.60 -38.33 -37.35
N SER A 6 31.84 -37.40 -37.94
CA SER A 6 32.30 -36.06 -38.31
C SER A 6 32.55 -35.24 -37.04
N PHE A 7 33.78 -35.32 -36.53
CA PHE A 7 34.22 -34.47 -35.43
C PHE A 7 34.36 -33.03 -35.95
N ALA A 8 33.57 -32.10 -35.40
CA ALA A 8 33.67 -30.69 -35.73
C ALA A 8 35.10 -30.19 -35.47
N SER A 9 35.73 -29.60 -36.48
CA SER A 9 37.10 -29.11 -36.33
C SER A 9 37.18 -28.00 -35.26
N PRO A 10 38.23 -27.98 -34.42
CA PRO A 10 38.38 -27.01 -33.33
C PRO A 10 38.34 -25.55 -33.84
N ALA A 11 38.76 -25.32 -35.08
CA ALA A 11 38.68 -24.01 -35.74
C ALA A 11 37.24 -23.50 -35.91
N ARG A 12 36.28 -24.39 -36.23
CA ARG A 12 34.86 -24.03 -36.39
C ARG A 12 34.22 -23.64 -35.05
N VAL A 13 34.60 -24.32 -33.98
CA VAL A 13 34.12 -24.02 -32.61
C VAL A 13 34.63 -22.66 -32.15
N VAL A 14 35.94 -22.40 -32.31
CA VAL A 14 36.55 -21.10 -31.95
C VAL A 14 35.94 -19.95 -32.76
N GLN A 15 35.67 -20.17 -34.05
CA GLN A 15 35.04 -19.17 -34.91
C GLN A 15 33.58 -18.91 -34.52
N ALA A 16 32.81 -19.95 -34.22
CA ALA A 16 31.44 -19.81 -33.74
C ALA A 16 31.37 -19.04 -32.41
N ILE A 17 32.29 -19.33 -31.48
CA ILE A 17 32.42 -18.61 -30.20
C ILE A 17 32.75 -17.13 -30.44
N ARG A 18 33.72 -16.81 -31.30
CA ARG A 18 34.06 -15.40 -31.64
C ARG A 18 32.87 -14.64 -32.21
N ILE A 19 32.07 -15.28 -33.08
CA ILE A 19 30.89 -14.65 -33.68
C ILE A 19 29.82 -14.38 -32.62
N ARG A 20 29.55 -15.35 -31.74
CA ARG A 20 28.55 -15.22 -30.66
C ARG A 20 28.92 -14.12 -29.65
N VAL A 21 30.20 -14.04 -29.26
CA VAL A 21 30.69 -12.99 -28.36
C VAL A 21 30.57 -11.61 -29.01
N ARG A 22 30.91 -11.49 -30.30
CA ARG A 22 30.73 -10.23 -31.05
C ARG A 22 29.26 -9.85 -31.22
N SER A 23 28.34 -10.82 -31.39
CA SER A 23 26.91 -10.50 -31.50
C SER A 23 26.32 -10.07 -30.16
N PHE A 24 26.81 -10.63 -29.05
CA PHE A 24 26.37 -10.23 -27.71
C PHE A 24 26.76 -8.77 -27.39
N GLY A 25 27.99 -8.35 -27.71
CA GLY A 25 28.41 -6.95 -27.55
C GLY A 25 27.73 -5.96 -28.50
N ARG A 26 27.06 -6.45 -29.55
CA ARG A 26 26.27 -5.64 -30.49
C ARG A 26 24.77 -5.71 -30.22
N ALA A 27 24.34 -6.46 -29.20
CA ALA A 27 22.93 -6.63 -28.88
C ALA A 27 22.41 -5.38 -28.14
N THR A 28 21.76 -4.48 -28.88
CA THR A 28 21.12 -3.26 -28.34
C THR A 28 19.70 -3.50 -27.83
N GLY A 29 19.11 -4.66 -28.10
CA GLY A 29 17.72 -4.97 -27.76
C GLY A 29 17.41 -5.02 -26.26
N GLY A 30 18.44 -5.09 -25.39
CA GLY A 30 18.28 -5.14 -23.94
C GLY A 30 18.46 -3.81 -23.21
N VAL A 31 18.80 -2.72 -23.92
CA VAL A 31 19.13 -1.43 -23.28
C VAL A 31 17.94 -0.88 -22.48
N SER A 32 16.74 -0.89 -23.07
CA SER A 32 15.53 -0.44 -22.38
C SER A 32 15.16 -1.31 -21.18
N ALA A 33 15.50 -2.60 -21.19
CA ALA A 33 15.28 -3.49 -20.04
C ALA A 33 16.21 -3.13 -18.86
N VAL A 34 17.45 -2.74 -19.15
CA VAL A 34 18.41 -2.29 -18.14
C VAL A 34 18.01 -0.92 -17.59
N GLU A 35 17.62 0.02 -18.45
CA GLU A 35 17.13 1.34 -18.03
C GLU A 35 15.89 1.21 -17.13
N PHE A 36 14.94 0.35 -17.50
CA PHE A 36 13.77 0.06 -16.68
C PHE A 36 14.17 -0.59 -15.35
N ALA A 37 15.05 -1.58 -15.35
CA ALA A 37 15.50 -2.26 -14.13
C ALA A 37 16.18 -1.31 -13.12
N LEU A 38 16.79 -0.21 -13.59
CA LEU A 38 17.38 0.81 -12.72
C LEU A 38 16.34 1.74 -12.09
N ILE A 39 15.28 2.09 -12.82
CA ILE A 39 14.23 3.02 -12.34
C ILE A 39 13.13 2.29 -11.58
N PHE A 40 12.88 1.02 -11.91
CA PHE A 40 11.84 0.19 -11.32
C PHE A 40 11.86 0.11 -9.78
N PRO A 41 13.02 -0.02 -9.11
CA PRO A 41 13.07 -0.02 -7.65
C PRO A 41 12.54 1.30 -7.05
N ILE A 42 12.86 2.44 -7.67
CA ILE A 42 12.40 3.76 -7.24
C ILE A 42 10.89 3.89 -7.48
N MET A 43 10.40 3.43 -8.65
CA MET A 43 8.96 3.41 -8.93
C MET A 43 8.17 2.59 -7.91
N LEU A 44 8.67 1.42 -7.51
CA LEU A 44 8.03 0.59 -6.49
C LEU A 44 8.01 1.27 -5.13
N LEU A 45 9.13 1.87 -4.71
CA LEU A 45 9.20 2.63 -3.46
C LEU A 45 8.21 3.78 -3.45
N LEU A 46 8.12 4.55 -4.54
CA LEU A 46 7.15 5.64 -4.67
C LEU A 46 5.72 5.12 -4.68
N LEU A 47 5.44 4.02 -5.39
CA LEU A 47 4.11 3.42 -5.43
C LEU A 47 3.64 3.01 -4.03
N VAL A 48 4.43 2.22 -3.32
CA VAL A 48 4.10 1.75 -1.97
C VAL A 48 4.05 2.93 -0.98
N GLY A 49 5.00 3.87 -1.08
CA GLY A 49 5.04 5.05 -0.23
C GLY A 49 3.80 5.93 -0.38
N ILE A 50 3.33 6.15 -1.61
CA ILE A 50 2.11 6.93 -1.87
C ILE A 50 0.87 6.18 -1.37
N ILE A 51 0.79 4.86 -1.57
CA ILE A 51 -0.33 4.04 -1.07
C ILE A 51 -0.42 4.15 0.46
N GLU A 52 0.70 3.96 1.16
CA GLU A 52 0.72 3.99 2.62
C GLU A 52 0.44 5.40 3.16
N LEU A 53 1.01 6.43 2.54
CA LEU A 53 0.71 7.82 2.90
C LEU A 53 -0.78 8.15 2.71
N SER A 54 -1.37 7.71 1.61
CA SER A 54 -2.80 7.92 1.32
C SER A 54 -3.69 7.22 2.36
N ASN A 55 -3.33 5.99 2.73
CA ASN A 55 -4.01 5.26 3.80
C ASN A 55 -3.90 5.99 5.15
N GLY A 56 -2.71 6.50 5.49
CA GLY A 56 -2.49 7.29 6.70
C GLY A 56 -3.36 8.56 6.75
N VAL A 57 -3.44 9.29 5.65
CA VAL A 57 -4.29 10.49 5.52
C VAL A 57 -5.78 10.14 5.58
N ASP A 58 -6.23 9.06 4.92
CA ASP A 58 -7.64 8.64 5.01
C ASP A 58 -8.02 8.21 6.43
N ASN A 59 -7.12 7.50 7.13
CA ASN A 59 -7.34 7.13 8.53
C ASN A 59 -7.46 8.38 9.42
N TRP A 60 -6.55 9.35 9.28
CA TRP A 60 -6.64 10.62 10.00
C TRP A 60 -7.97 11.36 9.75
N ARG A 61 -8.40 11.42 8.48
CA ARG A 61 -9.67 12.03 8.11
C ARG A 61 -10.86 11.33 8.78
N LYS A 62 -10.86 10.00 8.80
CA LYS A 62 -11.91 9.21 9.45
C LYS A 62 -11.92 9.37 10.96
N VAL A 63 -10.77 9.53 11.62
CA VAL A 63 -10.71 9.87 13.05
C VAL A 63 -11.36 11.22 13.31
N THR A 64 -11.11 12.21 12.45
CA THR A 64 -11.75 13.54 12.57
C THR A 64 -13.27 13.45 12.37
N LEU A 65 -13.73 12.69 11.38
CA LEU A 65 -15.16 12.43 11.14
C LEU A 65 -15.82 11.70 12.31
N LEU A 66 -15.12 10.72 12.89
CA LEU A 66 -15.57 10.01 14.08
C LEU A 66 -15.76 10.98 15.24
N SER A 67 -14.75 11.81 15.56
CA SER A 67 -14.82 12.76 16.67
C SER A 67 -15.99 13.74 16.49
N ARG A 68 -16.21 14.22 15.26
CA ARG A 68 -17.35 15.08 14.94
C ARG A 68 -18.68 14.37 15.13
N ALA A 69 -18.83 13.16 14.59
CA ALA A 69 -20.07 12.40 14.73
C ALA A 69 -20.38 12.08 16.20
N VAL A 70 -19.37 11.73 17.00
CA VAL A 70 -19.53 11.52 18.45
C VAL A 70 -19.97 12.82 19.12
N ALA A 71 -19.33 13.96 18.84
CA ALA A 71 -19.74 15.25 19.42
C ALA A 71 -21.20 15.61 19.05
N ASP A 72 -21.57 15.42 17.79
CA ASP A 72 -22.92 15.74 17.29
C ASP A 72 -23.99 14.82 17.88
N LEU A 73 -23.69 13.54 18.11
CA LEU A 73 -24.65 12.60 18.72
C LEU A 73 -24.73 12.76 20.24
N THR A 74 -23.61 13.03 20.90
CA THR A 74 -23.55 13.16 22.37
C THR A 74 -24.07 14.52 22.87
N SER A 75 -24.13 15.54 22.02
CA SER A 75 -24.68 16.85 22.35
C SER A 75 -26.21 16.97 22.22
N GLN A 76 -26.90 15.92 21.73
CA GLN A 76 -28.35 15.93 21.56
C GLN A 76 -29.14 15.73 22.87
N GLY A 77 -28.47 15.36 23.96
CA GLY A 77 -29.12 15.25 25.27
C GLY A 77 -29.28 16.62 25.92
N ASP A 78 -30.45 16.87 26.51
CA ASP A 78 -30.74 18.13 27.20
C ASP A 78 -31.31 17.90 28.61
N LYS A 79 -31.75 18.99 29.27
CA LYS A 79 -32.32 18.92 30.64
C LYS A 79 -33.64 18.13 30.69
N GLN A 80 -34.39 18.04 29.60
CA GLN A 80 -35.69 17.37 29.52
C GLN A 80 -35.57 15.90 29.09
N ASN A 81 -34.59 15.58 28.25
CA ASN A 81 -34.25 14.23 27.81
C ASN A 81 -32.73 14.00 27.93
N PRO A 82 -32.24 13.71 29.15
CA PRO A 82 -30.81 13.55 29.39
C PRO A 82 -30.25 12.33 28.67
N MET A 83 -28.98 12.43 28.30
CA MET A 83 -28.26 11.33 27.66
C MET A 83 -28.15 10.14 28.61
N THR A 84 -28.62 8.97 28.19
CA THR A 84 -28.53 7.74 28.98
C THR A 84 -27.23 6.99 28.72
N ASP A 85 -26.76 6.20 29.69
CA ASP A 85 -25.56 5.37 29.54
C ASP A 85 -25.70 4.36 28.40
N ALA A 86 -26.90 3.79 28.21
CA ALA A 86 -27.19 2.86 27.12
C ALA A 86 -27.07 3.55 25.75
N ALA A 87 -27.65 4.74 25.59
CA ALA A 87 -27.54 5.52 24.36
C ALA A 87 -26.09 5.93 24.08
N MET A 88 -25.35 6.35 25.11
CA MET A 88 -23.92 6.66 24.99
C MET A 88 -23.11 5.45 24.53
N ALA A 89 -23.32 4.27 25.13
CA ALA A 89 -22.63 3.05 24.74
C ALA A 89 -22.92 2.66 23.27
N ASP A 90 -24.16 2.85 22.81
CA ASP A 90 -24.57 2.58 21.43
C ASP A 90 -23.93 3.56 20.43
N ILE A 91 -23.87 4.86 20.78
CA ILE A 91 -23.15 5.87 19.99
C ILE A 91 -21.67 5.47 19.86
N LEU A 92 -21.00 5.16 20.96
CA LEU A 92 -19.56 4.83 20.95
C LEU A 92 -19.25 3.54 20.19
N ARG A 93 -20.13 2.53 20.27
CA ARG A 93 -19.98 1.29 19.50
C ARG A 93 -20.16 1.53 18.00
N SER A 94 -21.17 2.32 17.64
CA SER A 94 -21.51 2.61 16.24
C SER A 94 -20.51 3.56 15.58
N ALA A 95 -19.98 4.54 16.33
CA ALA A 95 -19.00 5.50 15.83
C ALA A 95 -17.73 4.84 15.30
N LYS A 96 -17.31 3.69 15.86
CA LYS A 96 -16.17 2.91 15.37
C LYS A 96 -16.34 2.42 13.93
N LEU A 97 -17.58 2.28 13.45
CA LEU A 97 -17.84 1.87 12.06
C LEU A 97 -17.36 2.92 11.05
N ILE A 98 -17.24 4.18 11.44
CA ILE A 98 -16.72 5.27 10.59
C ILE A 98 -15.25 5.01 10.19
N LEU A 99 -14.49 4.33 11.05
CA LEU A 99 -13.08 4.02 10.81
C LEU A 99 -12.86 2.89 9.80
N ARG A 100 -13.90 2.17 9.37
CA ARG A 100 -13.73 1.08 8.39
C ARG A 100 -13.02 1.59 7.12
N PRO A 101 -12.08 0.83 6.53
CA PRO A 101 -11.68 -0.56 6.87
C PRO A 101 -10.53 -0.65 7.89
N PHE A 102 -10.15 0.43 8.57
CA PHE A 102 -9.01 0.44 9.49
C PHE A 102 -9.31 -0.32 10.80
N ASP A 103 -8.27 -0.93 11.38
CA ASP A 103 -8.39 -1.63 12.65
C ASP A 103 -8.76 -0.64 13.78
N THR A 104 -9.73 -1.05 14.60
CA THR A 104 -10.26 -0.24 15.70
C THR A 104 -9.90 -0.77 17.09
N THR A 105 -9.10 -1.85 17.17
CA THR A 105 -8.73 -2.53 18.41
C THR A 105 -8.13 -1.58 19.46
N ASN A 106 -7.29 -0.64 19.01
CA ASN A 106 -6.61 0.32 19.89
C ASN A 106 -7.28 1.70 19.98
N VAL A 107 -8.47 1.87 19.40
CA VAL A 107 -9.18 3.15 19.40
C VAL A 107 -9.79 3.42 20.77
N LYS A 108 -9.44 4.57 21.36
CA LYS A 108 -10.01 5.09 22.59
C LYS A 108 -10.80 6.35 22.28
N ILE A 109 -12.05 6.40 22.72
CA ILE A 109 -12.94 7.56 22.56
C ILE A 109 -13.21 8.10 23.96
N VAL A 110 -12.96 9.39 24.18
CA VAL A 110 -13.25 10.10 25.43
C VAL A 110 -14.17 11.25 25.09
N VAL A 111 -15.26 11.37 25.84
CA VAL A 111 -16.25 12.44 25.68
C VAL A 111 -16.17 13.32 26.92
N SER A 112 -16.02 14.63 26.71
CA SER A 112 -16.02 15.64 27.76
C SER A 112 -17.11 16.65 27.45
N ALA A 113 -17.89 17.04 28.46
CA ALA A 113 -18.96 18.03 28.33
C ALA A 113 -18.69 19.22 29.26
N LEU A 114 -19.10 20.41 28.83
CA LEU A 114 -19.09 21.64 29.61
C LEU A 114 -20.51 22.19 29.65
N GLY A 115 -21.06 22.38 30.85
CA GLY A 115 -22.34 23.03 31.08
C GLY A 115 -22.13 24.47 31.54
N VAL A 116 -23.03 25.37 31.15
CA VAL A 116 -23.17 26.70 31.76
C VAL A 116 -24.51 26.70 32.50
N ASP A 117 -24.49 27.12 33.77
CA ASP A 117 -25.67 27.21 34.63
C ASP A 117 -26.58 28.40 34.28
#